data_AF-A0A1S8TJE1-F1
#
_entry.id   AF-A0A1S8TJE1-F1
#
_cell.length_a   1.000
_cell.length_b   1.000
_cell.length_c   1.000
_cell.angle_alpha   90.00
_cell.angle_beta   90.00
_cell.angle_gamma   90.00
#
_symmetry.space_group_name_H-M   'P 1'
#
loop_
_entity.id
_entity.type
_entity.pdbx_description
1 polymer ?
#
loop_
_entity_poly.entity_id
_entity_poly.type
_entity_poly.pdbx_seq_one_letter_code
_entity_poly.pdbx_strand_id
1 'polypeptide(L)'
;MRYFSIKIESKIIRIRTICSKSTLNNRKRGFTLIEIIAVIAIIGILAAVILPNVNGYIKEAKKVKVVDQSRKVIMAVESYDLKHESSLNENMIVTDAISNKGVGKYLDGVKLDNLNIKSTSIKNCYEIINGAEFDFLKDTDILNPSTITIDNKK
;
A
#
# COMPACT_ATOMS: atom_id res chain seq x y z
N MET A 1 -34.72 26.31 -48.12
CA MET A 1 -33.65 27.25 -47.70
C MET A 1 -33.72 28.47 -48.60
N ARG A 2 -34.10 29.63 -48.06
CA ARG A 2 -34.39 30.86 -48.81
C ARG A 2 -33.09 31.44 -49.40
N TYR A 3 -33.10 31.75 -50.69
CA TYR A 3 -31.99 32.36 -51.42
C TYR A 3 -31.86 33.84 -51.04
N PHE A 4 -30.66 34.28 -50.65
CA PHE A 4 -30.36 35.69 -50.41
C PHE A 4 -29.86 36.31 -51.72
N SER A 5 -30.68 37.18 -52.33
CA SER A 5 -30.35 37.84 -53.60
C SER A 5 -29.75 39.22 -53.32
N ILE A 6 -28.47 39.41 -53.59
CA ILE A 6 -27.81 40.73 -53.61
C ILE A 6 -27.90 41.27 -55.05
N LYS A 7 -28.52 42.44 -55.21
CA LYS A 7 -28.80 43.07 -56.50
C LYS A 7 -27.70 44.09 -56.82
N ILE A 8 -26.93 43.86 -57.88
CA ILE A 8 -26.03 44.86 -58.47
C ILE A 8 -26.51 45.06 -59.91
N GLU A 9 -26.71 46.33 -60.29
CA GLU A 9 -27.37 46.79 -61.52
C GLU A 9 -27.07 45.92 -62.76
N SER A 10 -28.17 45.43 -63.36
CA SER A 10 -28.31 44.73 -64.65
C SER A 10 -27.88 43.25 -64.83
N LYS A 11 -27.39 42.51 -63.82
CA LYS A 11 -27.22 41.04 -63.94
C LYS A 11 -27.39 40.30 -62.61
N ILE A 12 -28.36 39.38 -62.51
CA ILE A 12 -28.51 38.49 -61.35
C ILE A 12 -27.46 37.37 -61.45
N ILE A 13 -26.34 37.52 -60.74
CA ILE A 13 -25.33 36.46 -60.58
C ILE A 13 -25.78 35.54 -59.45
N ARG A 14 -26.15 34.29 -59.75
CA ARG A 14 -26.50 33.27 -58.74
C ARG A 14 -25.21 32.72 -58.13
N ILE A 15 -24.86 33.16 -56.92
CA ILE A 15 -23.76 32.56 -56.15
C ILE A 15 -24.27 31.26 -55.53
N ARG A 16 -23.80 30.10 -56.02
CA ARG A 16 -23.95 28.83 -55.31
C ARG A 16 -22.90 28.78 -54.21
N THR A 17 -23.30 28.79 -52.95
CA THR A 17 -22.37 28.57 -51.83
C THR A 17 -21.75 27.18 -51.97
N ILE A 18 -20.46 27.12 -52.28
CA ILE A 18 -19.69 25.87 -52.26
C ILE A 18 -19.34 25.59 -50.80
N CYS A 19 -20.03 24.66 -50.16
CA CYS A 19 -19.62 24.11 -48.88
C CYS A 19 -18.62 22.98 -49.14
N SER A 20 -17.35 23.19 -48.82
CA SER A 20 -16.30 22.18 -48.92
C SER A 20 -16.46 21.16 -47.80
N LYS A 21 -16.80 19.92 -48.14
CA LYS A 21 -16.83 18.80 -47.19
C LYS A 21 -15.42 18.23 -47.07
N SER A 22 -14.66 18.69 -46.09
CA SER A 22 -13.36 18.12 -45.74
C SER A 22 -13.53 16.74 -45.12
N THR A 23 -13.38 15.68 -45.91
CA THR A 23 -13.23 14.32 -45.39
C THR A 23 -11.82 14.18 -44.81
N LEU A 24 -11.69 14.44 -43.50
CA LEU A 24 -10.49 14.12 -42.73
C LEU A 24 -10.28 12.60 -42.77
N ASN A 25 -9.46 12.13 -43.70
CA ASN A 25 -9.06 10.74 -43.78
C ASN A 25 -8.06 10.46 -42.64
N ASN A 26 -8.59 10.16 -41.46
CA ASN A 26 -7.82 9.71 -40.30
C ASN A 26 -7.20 8.35 -40.62
N ARG A 27 -5.98 8.36 -41.20
CA ARG A 27 -5.17 7.14 -41.31
C ARG A 27 -4.87 6.67 -39.88
N LYS A 28 -5.65 5.70 -39.39
CA LYS A 28 -5.36 5.03 -38.13
C LYS A 28 -4.03 4.30 -38.30
N ARG A 29 -2.98 4.84 -37.68
CA ARG A 29 -1.71 4.13 -37.50
C ARG A 29 -1.97 3.01 -36.49
N GLY A 30 -2.03 1.77 -36.96
CA GLY A 30 -2.09 0.59 -36.09
C GLY A 30 -0.70 0.24 -35.60
N PHE A 31 -0.61 -0.22 -34.35
CA PHE A 31 0.60 -0.84 -33.82
C PHE A 31 0.91 -2.12 -34.62
N THR A 32 2.18 -2.37 -34.88
CA THR A 32 2.60 -3.59 -35.55
C THR A 32 2.69 -4.74 -34.53
N LEU A 33 2.36 -5.97 -34.94
CA LEU A 33 2.45 -7.13 -34.03
C LEU A 33 3.87 -7.33 -33.48
N ILE A 34 4.88 -7.04 -34.29
CA ILE A 34 6.28 -7.16 -33.90
C ILE A 34 6.65 -6.20 -32.76
N GLU A 35 6.07 -5.01 -32.75
CA GLU A 35 6.29 -4.00 -31.72
C GLU A 35 5.74 -4.46 -30.36
N ILE A 36 4.61 -5.15 -30.34
CA ILE A 36 4.06 -5.74 -29.11
C ILE A 36 4.84 -6.97 -28.66
N ILE A 37 5.23 -7.85 -29.58
CA ILE A 37 5.98 -9.07 -29.26
C ILE A 37 7.35 -8.75 -28.65
N ALA A 38 8.07 -7.77 -29.21
CA ALA A 38 9.36 -7.35 -28.67
C ALA A 38 9.23 -6.77 -27.24
N VAL A 39 8.17 -6.00 -26.98
CA VAL A 39 7.93 -5.38 -25.66
C VAL A 39 7.61 -6.43 -24.60
N ILE A 40 6.71 -7.36 -24.87
CA ILE A 40 6.39 -8.42 -23.88
C ILE A 40 7.57 -9.36 -23.64
N ALA A 41 8.43 -9.58 -24.65
CA ALA A 41 9.65 -10.36 -24.49
C ALA A 41 10.63 -9.68 -23.53
N ILE A 42 10.85 -8.38 -23.67
CA ILE A 42 11.72 -7.62 -22.75
C ILE A 42 11.13 -7.55 -21.35
N ILE A 43 9.82 -7.26 -21.21
CA ILE A 43 9.14 -7.24 -19.91
C ILE A 43 9.21 -8.61 -19.23
N GLY A 44 9.06 -9.70 -19.98
CA GLY A 44 9.14 -11.06 -19.45
C GLY A 44 10.52 -11.39 -18.87
N ILE A 45 11.60 -11.00 -19.55
CA ILE A 45 12.97 -11.21 -19.07
C ILE A 45 13.23 -10.40 -17.79
N LEU A 46 12.84 -9.12 -17.77
CA LEU A 46 13.00 -8.27 -16.59
C LEU A 46 12.18 -8.79 -15.40
N ALA A 47 10.93 -9.19 -15.62
CA ALA A 47 10.07 -9.73 -14.58
C ALA A 47 10.65 -11.01 -13.97
N ALA A 48 11.17 -11.93 -14.79
CA ALA A 48 11.75 -13.19 -14.32
C ALA A 48 12.93 -12.98 -13.34
N VAL A 49 13.76 -11.97 -13.57
CA VAL A 49 14.91 -11.65 -12.69
C VAL A 49 14.47 -10.94 -11.40
N ILE A 50 13.44 -10.10 -11.47
CA ILE A 50 13.01 -9.26 -10.33
C ILE A 50 12.22 -10.06 -9.29
N LEU A 51 11.34 -10.98 -9.72
CA LEU A 51 10.41 -11.70 -8.85
C LEU A 51 11.05 -12.38 -7.61
N PRO A 52 12.13 -13.18 -7.71
CA PRO A 52 12.67 -13.89 -6.54
C PRO A 52 13.16 -12.95 -5.43
N ASN A 53 13.71 -11.80 -5.81
CA ASN A 53 14.28 -10.84 -4.86
C ASN A 53 13.17 -10.07 -4.11
N VAL A 54 12.07 -9.75 -4.79
CA VAL A 54 10.96 -8.96 -4.22
C VAL A 54 10.30 -9.67 -3.04
N ASN A 55 10.16 -11.00 -3.07
CA ASN A 55 9.56 -11.76 -1.97
C ASN A 55 10.33 -11.63 -0.65
N GLY A 56 11.67 -11.56 -0.68
CA GLY A 56 12.50 -11.35 0.51
C GLY A 56 12.33 -9.95 1.10
N TYR A 57 12.44 -8.91 0.26
CA TYR A 57 12.25 -7.52 0.69
C TYR A 57 10.88 -7.26 1.29
N ILE A 58 9.82 -7.88 0.75
CA ILE A 58 8.47 -7.77 1.28
C ILE A 58 8.40 -8.38 2.70
N LYS A 59 9.05 -9.52 2.95
CA LYS A 59 9.08 -10.14 4.30
C LYS A 59 9.81 -9.26 5.30
N GLU A 60 10.96 -8.71 4.94
CA GLU A 60 11.72 -7.79 5.81
C GLU A 60 10.93 -6.51 6.11
N ALA A 61 10.27 -5.94 5.10
CA ALA A 61 9.40 -4.78 5.30
C ALA A 61 8.24 -5.09 6.27
N LYS A 62 7.69 -6.31 6.24
CA LYS A 62 6.67 -6.75 7.22
C LYS A 62 7.27 -6.90 8.62
N LYS A 63 8.48 -7.47 8.77
CA LYS A 63 9.16 -7.59 10.07
C LYS A 63 9.36 -6.23 10.72
N VAL A 64 9.86 -5.27 9.94
CA VAL A 64 10.06 -3.88 10.40
C VAL A 64 8.75 -3.25 10.89
N LYS A 65 7.62 -3.49 10.22
CA LYS A 65 6.30 -2.99 10.67
C LYS A 65 5.89 -3.57 12.02
N VAL A 66 6.11 -4.86 12.25
CA VAL A 66 5.80 -5.50 13.54
C VAL A 66 6.69 -4.97 14.66
N VAL A 67 7.98 -4.77 14.39
CA VAL A 67 8.90 -4.15 15.34
C VAL A 67 8.47 -2.72 15.68
N ASP A 68 8.13 -1.91 14.69
CA ASP A 68 7.64 -0.53 14.89
C ASP A 68 6.36 -0.48 15.73
N GLN A 69 5.39 -1.36 15.43
CA GLN A 69 4.16 -1.44 16.21
C GLN A 69 4.42 -1.94 17.64
N SER A 70 5.34 -2.90 17.84
CA SER A 70 5.73 -3.38 19.18
C SER A 70 6.36 -2.25 20.00
N ARG A 71 7.23 -1.44 19.40
CA ARG A 71 7.84 -0.26 20.04
C ARG A 71 6.78 0.72 20.52
N LYS A 72 5.78 1.02 19.70
CA LYS A 72 4.69 1.93 20.08
C LYS A 72 3.90 1.40 21.27
N VAL A 73 3.61 0.10 21.30
CA VAL A 73 2.95 -0.54 22.45
C VAL A 73 3.79 -0.41 23.71
N ILE A 74 5.09 -0.70 23.65
CA ILE A 74 5.97 -0.58 24.82
C ILE A 74 6.07 0.87 25.31
N MET A 75 6.26 1.84 24.41
CA MET A 75 6.28 3.26 24.77
C MET A 75 4.97 3.70 25.45
N ALA A 76 3.83 3.20 24.99
CA ALA A 76 2.52 3.48 25.59
C ALA A 76 2.36 2.85 26.97
N VAL A 77 2.86 1.62 27.15
CA VAL A 77 2.89 0.94 28.46
C VAL A 77 3.80 1.69 29.43
N GLU A 78 5.00 2.07 29.00
CA GLU A 78 5.93 2.85 29.82
C GLU A 78 5.35 4.22 30.21
N SER A 79 4.70 4.91 29.26
CA SER A 79 3.99 6.17 29.54
C SER A 79 2.84 5.99 30.54
N TYR A 80 2.16 4.85 30.49
CA TYR A 80 1.13 4.51 31.45
C TYR A 80 1.72 4.27 32.85
N ASP A 81 2.81 3.50 32.94
CA ASP A 81 3.52 3.16 34.18
C ASP A 81 4.17 4.41 34.83
N LEU A 82 4.65 5.36 34.05
CA LEU A 82 5.15 6.64 34.58
C LEU A 82 4.04 7.47 35.24
N LYS A 83 2.79 7.31 34.81
CA LYS A 83 1.65 8.07 35.32
C LYS A 83 0.90 7.35 36.44
N HIS A 84 0.98 6.04 36.51
CA HIS A 84 0.29 5.22 37.51
C HIS A 84 1.31 4.43 38.32
N GLU A 85 1.21 4.42 39.64
CA GLU A 85 2.16 3.71 40.52
C GLU A 85 2.12 2.17 40.38
N SER A 86 1.20 1.63 39.57
CA SER A 86 1.04 0.19 39.33
C SER A 86 1.55 -0.19 37.95
N SER A 87 2.70 -0.85 37.90
CA SER A 87 3.24 -1.40 36.66
C SER A 87 2.37 -2.53 36.11
N LEU A 88 2.22 -2.57 34.79
CA LEU A 88 1.45 -3.62 34.13
C LEU A 88 2.19 -4.97 34.16
N ASN A 89 1.43 -6.04 34.32
CA ASN A 89 1.99 -7.40 34.25
C ASN A 89 2.46 -7.69 32.83
N GLU A 90 3.75 -8.01 32.66
CA GLU A 90 4.36 -8.28 31.36
C GLU A 90 3.73 -9.46 30.61
N ASN A 91 3.14 -10.43 31.32
CA ASN A 91 2.47 -11.56 30.70
C ASN A 91 1.07 -11.21 30.17
N MET A 92 0.56 -10.02 30.47
CA MET A 92 -0.74 -9.54 30.02
C MET A 92 -0.78 -9.39 28.50
N ILE A 93 -1.93 -9.75 27.92
CA ILE A 93 -2.20 -9.60 26.49
C ILE A 93 -2.36 -8.10 26.18
N VAL A 94 -1.79 -7.65 25.06
CA VAL A 94 -1.82 -6.23 24.67
C VAL A 94 -3.25 -5.69 24.54
N THR A 95 -4.22 -6.50 24.09
CA THR A 95 -5.63 -6.10 24.02
C THR A 95 -6.19 -5.70 25.39
N ASP A 96 -5.84 -6.45 26.44
CA ASP A 96 -6.33 -6.15 27.79
C ASP A 96 -5.67 -4.89 28.34
N ALA A 97 -4.38 -4.68 28.04
CA ALA A 97 -3.69 -3.46 28.41
C ALA A 97 -4.35 -2.21 27.77
N ILE A 98 -4.71 -2.31 26.48
CA ILE A 98 -5.36 -1.23 25.75
C ILE A 98 -6.77 -0.96 26.29
N SER A 99 -7.61 -1.99 26.35
CA SER A 99 -9.05 -1.85 26.60
C SER A 99 -9.40 -1.79 28.09
N ASN A 100 -8.76 -2.61 28.92
CA ASN A 100 -9.14 -2.75 30.33
C ASN A 100 -8.28 -1.89 31.27
N LYS A 101 -7.03 -1.58 30.88
CA LYS A 101 -6.14 -0.73 31.69
C LYS A 101 -6.05 0.71 31.19
N GLY A 102 -6.56 0.99 30.00
CA GLY A 102 -6.59 2.36 29.45
C GLY A 102 -5.29 2.80 28.79
N VAL A 103 -4.38 1.88 28.46
CA VAL A 103 -3.16 2.17 27.67
C VAL A 103 -3.51 2.72 26.29
N GLY A 104 -4.70 2.41 25.78
CA GLY A 104 -5.20 2.91 24.49
C GLY A 104 -5.16 4.44 24.36
N LYS A 105 -5.21 5.18 25.47
CA LYS A 105 -5.07 6.64 25.48
C LYS A 105 -3.72 7.12 24.91
N TYR A 106 -2.66 6.34 25.09
CA TYR A 106 -1.30 6.67 24.62
C TYR A 106 -1.01 6.12 23.23
N LEU A 107 -1.99 5.44 22.62
CA LEU A 107 -1.90 4.83 21.29
C LEU A 107 -2.87 5.50 20.31
N ASP A 108 -3.27 6.74 20.59
CA ASP A 108 -4.21 7.46 19.73
C ASP A 108 -3.62 7.65 18.31
N GLY A 109 -4.41 7.28 17.30
CA GLY A 109 -3.97 7.25 15.90
C GLY A 109 -3.00 6.12 15.51
N VAL A 110 -2.62 5.22 16.43
CA VAL A 110 -1.71 4.11 16.14
C VAL A 110 -2.48 2.91 15.60
N LYS A 111 -2.11 2.45 14.39
CA LYS A 111 -2.63 1.21 13.80
C LYS A 111 -1.74 0.02 14.19
N LEU A 112 -2.34 -1.01 14.81
CA LEU A 112 -1.65 -2.19 15.35
C LEU A 112 -2.01 -3.49 14.62
N ASP A 113 -2.37 -3.38 13.34
CA ASP A 113 -3.00 -4.45 12.57
C ASP A 113 -2.10 -5.69 12.36
N ASN A 114 -0.77 -5.54 12.49
CA ASN A 114 0.18 -6.63 12.22
C ASN A 114 0.62 -7.35 13.50
N LEU A 115 0.31 -6.84 14.69
CA LEU A 115 0.85 -7.38 15.96
C LEU A 115 0.09 -8.57 16.54
N ASN A 116 -1.04 -8.97 15.96
CA ASN A 116 -1.98 -9.92 16.56
C ASN A 116 -2.28 -9.61 18.04
N ILE A 117 -2.86 -8.44 18.28
CA ILE A 117 -3.09 -7.84 19.59
C ILE A 117 -3.83 -8.76 20.58
N LYS A 118 -4.58 -9.75 20.10
CA LYS A 118 -5.39 -10.68 20.89
C LYS A 118 -4.60 -11.83 21.53
N SER A 119 -3.37 -12.08 21.09
CA SER A 119 -2.57 -13.22 21.54
C SER A 119 -1.13 -12.85 21.88
N THR A 120 -0.68 -11.66 21.51
CA THR A 120 0.65 -11.16 21.85
C THR A 120 0.64 -10.52 23.24
N SER A 121 1.54 -10.99 24.11
CA SER A 121 1.77 -10.40 25.43
C SER A 121 2.73 -9.21 25.38
N ILE A 122 2.72 -8.37 26.41
CA ILE A 122 3.66 -7.24 26.54
C ILE A 122 5.11 -7.74 26.54
N LYS A 123 5.39 -8.86 27.21
CA LYS A 123 6.70 -9.54 27.21
C LYS A 123 7.19 -9.87 25.79
N ASN A 124 6.31 -10.42 24.96
CA ASN A 124 6.62 -10.74 23.57
C ASN A 124 7.00 -9.49 22.77
N CYS A 125 6.34 -8.35 23.05
CA CYS A 125 6.68 -7.08 22.41
C CYS A 125 8.09 -6.60 22.82
N TYR A 126 8.47 -6.76 24.09
CA TYR A 126 9.83 -6.49 24.55
C TYR A 126 10.87 -7.39 23.87
N GLU A 127 10.60 -8.69 23.77
CA GLU A 127 11.50 -9.64 23.11
C GLU A 127 11.70 -9.31 21.62
N ILE A 128 10.63 -8.94 20.92
CA ILE A 128 10.69 -8.49 19.52
C ILE A 128 11.57 -7.25 19.35
N ILE A 129 11.47 -6.27 20.25
CA ILE A 129 12.30 -5.04 20.19
C ILE A 129 13.77 -5.36 20.43
N ASN A 130 14.03 -6.34 21.30
CA ASN A 130 15.38 -6.79 21.66
C ASN A 130 15.98 -7.75 20.62
N GLY A 131 15.29 -8.00 19.51
CA GLY A 131 15.82 -8.78 18.39
C GLY A 131 15.45 -10.26 18.39
N ALA A 132 14.36 -10.66 19.07
CA ALA A 132 13.83 -12.00 18.90
C ALA A 132 13.42 -12.27 17.45
N GLU A 133 13.71 -13.47 16.96
CA GLU A 133 13.22 -13.93 15.66
C GLU A 133 11.75 -14.32 15.80
N PHE A 134 10.95 -13.97 14.79
CA PHE A 134 9.53 -14.30 14.75
C PHE A 134 9.08 -14.51 13.29
N ASP A 135 8.07 -15.37 13.14
CA ASP A 135 7.45 -15.65 11.86
C ASP A 135 6.02 -15.09 11.80
N PHE A 136 5.51 -15.01 10.57
CA PHE A 136 4.14 -14.62 10.29
C PHE A 136 3.22 -15.83 10.23
N LEU A 137 1.93 -15.63 10.54
CA LEU A 137 0.90 -16.62 10.23
C LEU A 137 0.85 -16.80 8.71
N LYS A 138 0.92 -18.05 8.24
CA LYS A 138 1.04 -18.43 6.81
C LYS A 138 0.23 -17.51 5.89
N ASP A 139 0.94 -16.91 4.92
CA ASP A 139 0.42 -16.00 3.89
C ASP A 139 -0.24 -14.69 4.38
N THR A 140 -0.12 -14.34 5.66
CA THR A 140 -0.63 -13.08 6.22
C THR A 140 0.49 -12.19 6.74
N ASP A 141 0.22 -10.89 6.91
CA ASP A 141 1.16 -9.91 7.46
C ASP A 141 1.14 -9.87 9.00
N ILE A 142 0.41 -10.81 9.60
CA ILE A 142 0.10 -10.85 11.02
C ILE A 142 1.14 -11.72 11.73
N LEU A 143 1.74 -11.16 12.79
CA LEU A 143 2.66 -11.84 13.68
C LEU A 143 2.08 -13.15 14.21
N ASN A 144 2.88 -14.22 14.21
CA ASN A 144 2.59 -15.44 14.95
C ASN A 144 3.29 -15.42 16.33
N PRO A 145 2.57 -15.15 17.42
CA PRO A 145 3.16 -15.01 18.75
C PRO A 145 3.77 -16.31 19.29
N SER A 146 3.41 -17.48 18.75
CA SER A 146 3.97 -18.78 19.16
C SER A 146 5.36 -19.08 18.58
N THR A 147 5.84 -18.26 17.63
CA THR A 147 7.14 -18.44 16.96
C THR A 147 8.21 -17.49 17.49
N ILE A 148 7.87 -16.67 18.48
CA ILE A 148 8.82 -15.73 19.08
C ILE A 148 9.84 -16.56 19.86
N THR A 149 11.07 -16.58 19.36
CA THR A 149 12.19 -17.23 20.03
C THR A 149 13.27 -16.20 20.27
N ILE A 150 13.68 -16.07 21.53
CA ILE A 150 14.90 -15.31 21.86
C ILE A 150 16.06 -16.12 21.29
N ASP A 151 16.64 -15.63 20.21
CA ASP A 151 17.96 -16.08 19.77
C ASP A 151 18.95 -15.75 20.88
N ASN A 152 19.18 -16.70 21.78
CA ASN A 152 20.39 -16.74 22.60
C ASN A 152 21.58 -17.15 21.72
N LYS A 153 21.71 -16.54 20.54
CA LYS A 153 22.83 -16.79 19.64
C LYS A 153 23.86 -15.68 19.85
N LYS A 154 24.65 -15.88 20.88
CA LYS A 154 25.97 -15.26 21.03
C LYS A 154 26.89 -15.69 19.89
#